data_AF-A0A7C5JCN6-F1
#
_entry.id   AF-A0A7C5JCN6-F1
#
_cell.length_a   1.000
_cell.length_b   1.000
_cell.length_c   1.000
_cell.angle_alpha   90.00
_cell.angle_beta   90.00
_cell.angle_gamma   90.00
#
_symmetry.space_group_name_H-M   'P 1'
#
loop_
_entity.id
_entity.type
_entity.pdbx_description
1 polymer ?
#
loop_
_entity_poly.entity_id
_entity_poly.type
_entity_poly.pdbx_seq_one_letter_code
_entity_poly.pdbx_strand_id
1 'polypeptide(L)' 'MHIHILGICGTFMGGIALLAREMGLTVSGA' A
#
# COMPACT_ATOMS: atom_id res chain seq x y z
N MET A 1 8.19 -9.05 -3.47
CA MET A 1 7.99 -8.64 -2.06
C MET A 1 6.54 -8.25 -1.88
N HIS A 2 5.88 -8.75 -0.83
CA HIS A 2 4.48 -8.46 -0.54
C HIS A 2 4.37 -7.62 0.72
N ILE A 3 3.76 -6.45 0.63
CA ILE A 3 3.64 -5.47 1.72
C ILE A 3 2.20 -5.52 2.22
N HIS A 4 2.05 -5.68 3.54
CA HIS A 4 0.76 -5.60 4.21
C HIS A 4 0.68 -4.31 5.01
N ILE A 5 -0.29 -3.45 4.66
CA ILE A 5 -0.49 -2.14 5.27
C ILE A 5 -1.71 -2.20 6.18
N LEU A 6 -1.48 -2.10 7.49
CA LEU A 6 -2.55 -1.91 8.48
C LEU A 6 -3.09 -0.48 8.38
N GLY A 7 -4.39 -0.34 8.16
CA GLY A 7 -5.04 0.96 7.96
C GLY A 7 -4.85 1.54 6.56
N ILE A 8 -4.83 0.69 5.52
CA ILE A 8 -4.62 1.12 4.12
C ILE A 8 -5.69 2.10 3.61
N CYS A 9 -6.87 2.08 4.23
CA CYS A 9 -7.98 2.97 3.92
C CYS A 9 -7.75 4.43 4.36
N GLY A 10 -6.73 4.72 5.18
CA GLY A 10 -6.32 6.09 5.48
C GLY A 10 -5.76 6.78 4.23
N THR A 11 -6.12 8.05 3.99
CA THR A 11 -5.70 8.80 2.79
C THR A 11 -4.19 8.82 2.58
N PHE A 12 -3.42 8.97 3.65
CA PHE A 12 -1.96 8.94 3.61
C PHE A 12 -1.41 7.54 3.25
N MET A 13 -1.90 6.50 3.93
CA MET A 13 -1.45 5.12 3.72
C MET A 13 -1.89 4.57 2.35
N GLY A 14 -3.05 4.99 1.85
CA GLY A 14 -3.53 4.69 0.51
C GLY A 14 -2.67 5.34 -0.59
N GLY A 15 -2.18 6.56 -0.34
CA GLY A 15 -1.19 7.21 -1.22
C GLY A 15 0.14 6.45 -1.27
N ILE A 16 0.64 6.01 -0.10
CA ILE A 16 1.85 5.17 -0.02
C ILE A 16 1.62 3.83 -0.73
N ALA A 17 0.45 3.22 -0.58
CA ALA A 17 0.09 1.97 -1.24
C ALA A 17 0.11 2.11 -2.78
N LEU A 18 -0.38 3.24 -3.30
CA LEU A 18 -0.34 3.56 -4.73
C LEU A 18 1.10 3.65 -5.25
N LEU A 19 1.94 4.42 -4.57
CA LEU A 19 3.36 4.54 -4.93
C LEU A 19 4.09 3.20 -4.88
N ALA A 20 3.83 2.39 -3.85
CA ALA A 20 4.42 1.07 -3.74
C ALA A 20 3.98 0.14 -4.89
N ARG A 21 2.72 0.22 -5.33
CA ARG A 21 2.24 -0.53 -6.51
C ARG A 21 2.92 -0.06 -7.80
N GLU A 22 3.17 1.24 -7.96
CA GLU A 22 3.92 1.79 -9.11
C GLU A 22 5.37 1.31 -9.14
N MET A 23 5.98 1.08 -7.98
CA MET A 23 7.32 0.46 -7.87
C MET A 23 7.32 -1.05 -8.15
N GLY A 24 6.19 -1.64 -8.53
CA GLY A 24 6.06 -3.08 -8.80
C GLY A 24 5.93 -3.93 -7.53
N LEU A 25 5.69 -3.31 -6.37
CA LEU A 25 5.47 -4.04 -5.12
C LEU A 25 4.02 -4.49 -5.04
N THR A 26 3.81 -5.72 -4.58
CA THR A 26 2.46 -6.22 -4.33
C THR A 26 2.00 -5.73 -2.97
N VAL A 27 0.95 -4.93 -2.93
CA VAL A 27 0.42 -4.32 -1.71
C VAL A 27 -0.94 -4.90 -1.39
N SER A 28 -1.15 -5.23 -0.13
CA SER A 28 -2.44 -5.62 0.45
C SER A 28 -2.64 -4.83 1.74
N GLY A 29 -3.87 -4.70 2.21
CA GLY A 29 -4.12 -4.05 3.49
C GLY A 29 -5.48 -4.39 4.06
N ALA A 30 -5.58 -4.16 5.37
CA ALA A 30 -6.75 -4.37 6.20
C ALA A 30 -7.06 -3.10 6.98
#